data_AF-A0A0A8HUE6-F1
#
_entry.id   AF-A0A0A8HUE6-F1
#
_cell.length_a   1.000
_cell.length_b   1.000
_cell.length_c   1.000
_cell.angle_alpha   90.00
_cell.angle_beta   90.00
_cell.angle_gamma   90.00
#
_symmetry.space_group_name_H-M   'P 1'
#
loop_
_entity.id
_entity.type
_entity.pdbx_description
1 polymer ?
#
loop_
_entity_poly.entity_id
_entity_poly.type
_entity_poly.pdbx_seq_one_letter_code
_entity_poly.pdbx_strand_id
1 'polypeptide(L)'
;MIGKSLTFVPNSYCNFACSYCYLGKLTEQKEKTSDMAEQFKKIAKKLKDDGVIITEVFLHGAEFSTCSLKDSEDLLSAIDDYFKENKHYIKLFEKEKTINHLVYLKTNLYNLDKFYELFKKYQVGISASVDLPLRMHEKYRVLKNGKSTLEKTLKMIELLSTYPYFKQISATMTSEHLNVDEFVKDIYMLEGLGFDMANDFYIMFAYQSANANKEFAMASDEAMLNFYKGLREKLKDTKYAFALEHFWFKEFLGGYCNNSINCSNHLLIQKNGDSFICHRSQALKELKSGNILNQSFKEIEFNAYKNIQLLENSLELSKECLECDYFHYCKASCVIERKDTGLKKSYTCALQKEIYKNNPDFFKADKQKARIEIDTFLRANQIYKHLDKRLPTLSSEIYERKNSLENIIARDEILKQVYDKSNFYLSINDKLLELDLELDDICSLKKLNKNDEIKLFIKKDAFFINSKEAIDNFVWMALIGGDKQRYGEEQRLKIPHIATEYVYWNKLTREAKELEGYFIYDISYFLRANVKNYKKDERNFIFFTTKAMREYHYEKHAKNAFYHIQAINLPFLRLEFIWED
;
A
#
# COMPACT_ATOMS: atom_id res chain seq x y z
N MET A 1 24.04 -5.37 3.40
CA MET A 1 23.88 -3.93 3.11
C MET A 1 22.46 -3.66 2.65
N ILE A 2 21.96 -2.44 2.85
CA ILE A 2 20.63 -1.99 2.41
C ILE A 2 20.72 -0.68 1.62
N GLY A 3 19.78 -0.42 0.73
CA GLY A 3 19.65 0.86 0.01
C GLY A 3 18.68 1.81 0.72
N LYS A 4 19.02 3.09 0.83
CA LYS A 4 18.15 4.15 1.40
C LYS A 4 18.27 5.44 0.61
N SER A 5 17.16 6.13 0.39
CA SER A 5 17.17 7.53 -0.06
C SER A 5 17.51 8.44 1.13
N LEU A 6 18.40 9.41 0.92
CA LEU A 6 18.84 10.36 1.94
C LEU A 6 18.26 11.74 1.68
N THR A 7 17.54 12.32 2.63
CA THR A 7 17.33 13.77 2.66
C THR A 7 18.52 14.43 3.37
N PHE A 8 19.36 15.13 2.62
CA PHE A 8 20.52 15.82 3.17
C PHE A 8 20.22 17.31 3.33
N VAL A 9 20.49 17.84 4.51
CA VAL A 9 20.27 19.26 4.85
C VAL A 9 21.63 19.94 4.99
N PRO A 10 22.14 20.56 3.91
CA PRO A 10 23.50 21.09 3.88
C PRO A 10 23.63 22.44 4.61
N ASN A 11 22.53 23.17 4.77
CA ASN A 11 22.44 24.40 5.53
C ASN A 11 21.04 24.49 6.17
N SER A 12 20.89 25.32 7.20
CA SER A 12 19.59 25.60 7.82
C SER A 12 18.92 26.89 7.32
N TYR A 13 19.58 27.72 6.51
CA TYR A 13 19.09 29.05 6.13
C TYR A 13 18.10 29.01 4.95
N CYS A 14 17.12 29.91 4.98
CA CYS A 14 16.29 30.24 3.82
C CYS A 14 16.29 31.75 3.59
N ASN A 15 16.25 32.21 2.34
CA ASN A 15 16.08 33.63 2.01
C ASN A 15 14.62 34.11 2.13
N PHE A 16 13.66 33.17 2.14
CA PHE A 16 12.24 33.45 2.29
C PHE A 16 11.81 33.40 3.76
N ALA A 17 10.70 34.07 4.06
CA ALA A 17 9.95 33.99 5.31
C ALA A 17 8.50 33.63 5.00
N CYS A 18 8.29 32.47 4.34
CA CYS A 18 6.94 32.04 3.98
C CYS A 18 6.08 31.91 5.24
N SER A 19 4.87 32.46 5.21
CA SER A 19 4.01 32.56 6.39
C SER A 19 3.71 31.20 7.02
N TYR A 20 3.35 30.21 6.18
CA TYR A 20 2.98 28.86 6.60
C TYR A 20 4.17 27.89 6.77
N CYS A 21 5.42 28.36 6.68
CA CYS A 21 6.58 27.48 6.75
C CYS A 21 6.66 26.78 8.12
N TYR A 22 6.52 25.45 8.15
CA TYR A 22 6.60 24.65 9.37
C TYR A 22 8.00 24.61 10.01
N LEU A 23 9.05 25.06 9.31
CA LEU A 23 10.40 25.22 9.90
C LEU A 23 10.55 26.56 10.63
N GLY A 24 9.72 27.55 10.32
CA GLY A 24 9.70 28.82 11.02
C GLY A 24 11.07 29.50 11.15
N LYS A 25 11.36 29.89 12.40
CA LYS A 25 12.61 30.54 12.83
C LYS A 25 13.86 29.67 12.66
N LEU A 26 13.73 28.35 12.52
CA LEU A 26 14.89 27.48 12.24
C LEU A 26 15.57 27.87 10.92
N THR A 27 14.83 28.53 10.02
CA THR A 27 15.35 29.03 8.74
C THR A 27 16.14 30.34 8.83
N GLU A 28 16.34 30.91 10.01
CA GLU A 28 17.06 32.17 10.23
C GLU A 28 18.56 31.98 10.39
N GLN A 29 18.99 30.79 10.83
CA GLN A 29 20.38 30.52 11.14
C GLN A 29 21.21 30.37 9.87
N LYS A 30 22.18 31.28 9.68
CA LYS A 30 23.23 31.12 8.68
C LYS A 30 24.33 30.23 9.23
N GLU A 31 24.68 29.21 8.48
CA GLU A 31 25.75 28.28 8.82
C GLU A 31 26.92 28.45 7.86
N LYS A 32 28.11 28.00 8.27
CA LYS A 32 29.26 27.87 7.37
C LYS A 32 28.91 26.90 6.24
N THR A 33 29.06 27.29 4.98
CA THR A 33 28.73 26.41 3.85
C THR A 33 29.96 25.71 3.26
N SER A 34 31.17 26.20 3.53
CA SER A 34 32.39 25.68 2.93
C SER A 34 32.81 24.28 3.40
N ASP A 35 32.13 23.71 4.41
CA ASP A 35 32.38 22.36 4.93
C ASP A 35 31.33 21.32 4.47
N MET A 36 30.30 21.73 3.73
CA MET A 36 29.17 20.86 3.37
C MET A 36 29.62 19.59 2.62
N ALA A 37 30.55 19.72 1.67
CA ALA A 37 31.07 18.60 0.90
C ALA A 37 31.85 17.60 1.77
N GLU A 38 32.70 18.12 2.69
CA GLU A 38 33.46 17.30 3.62
C GLU A 38 32.53 16.55 4.58
N GLN A 39 31.51 17.23 5.11
CA GLN A 39 30.53 16.62 6.00
C GLN A 39 29.69 15.55 5.30
N PHE A 40 29.25 15.80 4.05
CA PHE A 40 28.56 14.79 3.25
C PHE A 40 29.43 13.54 3.10
N LYS A 41 30.72 13.69 2.74
CA LYS A 41 31.65 12.56 2.62
C LYS A 41 31.78 11.76 3.92
N LYS A 42 31.89 12.45 5.07
CA LYS A 42 31.93 11.80 6.40
C LYS A 42 30.66 11.00 6.69
N ILE A 43 29.49 11.61 6.45
CA ILE A 43 28.18 10.97 6.67
C ILE A 43 28.01 9.77 5.72
N ALA A 44 28.30 9.94 4.44
CA ALA A 44 28.17 8.89 3.43
C ALA A 44 29.10 7.70 3.72
N LYS A 45 30.34 7.98 4.16
CA LYS A 45 31.26 6.95 4.63
C LYS A 45 30.70 6.23 5.86
N LYS A 46 30.23 6.97 6.87
CA LYS A 46 29.69 6.38 8.10
C LYS A 46 28.47 5.49 7.83
N LEU A 47 27.55 5.93 6.97
CA LEU A 47 26.41 5.13 6.53
C LEU A 47 26.86 3.86 5.81
N LYS A 48 27.84 3.96 4.91
CA LYS A 48 28.40 2.81 4.20
C LYS A 48 29.08 1.81 5.15
N ASP A 49 29.84 2.30 6.13
CA ASP A 49 30.47 1.47 7.17
C ASP A 49 29.43 0.73 8.02
N ASP A 50 28.26 1.35 8.26
CA ASP A 50 27.09 0.71 8.90
C ASP A 50 26.27 -0.18 7.94
N GLY A 51 26.72 -0.36 6.70
CA GLY A 51 26.07 -1.21 5.70
C GLY A 51 24.88 -0.55 4.97
N VAL A 52 24.80 0.77 4.95
CA VAL A 52 23.76 1.55 4.24
C VAL A 52 24.36 2.23 3.00
N ILE A 53 23.78 1.96 1.84
CA ILE A 53 24.12 2.64 0.58
C ILE A 53 23.06 3.70 0.30
N ILE A 54 23.52 4.93 0.07
CA ILE A 54 22.66 6.02 -0.37
C ILE A 54 22.32 5.78 -1.84
N THR A 55 21.05 5.58 -2.16
CA THR A 55 20.60 5.35 -3.55
C THR A 55 20.20 6.64 -4.25
N GLU A 56 19.75 7.63 -3.49
CA GLU A 56 19.32 8.95 -3.98
C GLU A 56 19.59 10.01 -2.90
N VAL A 57 19.84 11.26 -3.31
CA VAL A 57 19.98 12.40 -2.41
C VAL A 57 18.93 13.46 -2.71
N PHE A 58 18.13 13.80 -1.71
CA PHE A 58 17.20 14.92 -1.72
C PHE A 58 17.79 16.09 -0.94
N LEU A 59 18.11 17.18 -1.63
CA LEU A 59 18.49 18.46 -1.03
C LEU A 59 17.20 19.18 -0.63
N HIS A 60 16.85 19.06 0.64
CA HIS A 60 15.64 19.64 1.23
C HIS A 60 15.87 19.92 2.73
N GLY A 61 14.90 20.51 3.43
CA GLY A 61 15.03 20.90 4.83
C GLY A 61 15.51 22.34 5.06
N ALA A 62 15.92 23.06 4.01
CA ALA A 62 16.16 24.52 3.95
C ALA A 62 16.26 24.96 2.48
N GLU A 63 16.80 26.15 2.17
CA GLU A 63 17.04 26.58 0.79
C GLU A 63 18.51 26.42 0.39
N PHE A 64 18.81 25.39 -0.40
CA PHE A 64 20.17 25.12 -0.89
C PHE A 64 20.73 26.26 -1.74
N SER A 65 19.91 26.91 -2.56
CA SER A 65 20.35 28.01 -3.44
C SER A 65 20.67 29.34 -2.72
N THR A 66 20.75 29.31 -1.39
CA THR A 66 21.34 30.41 -0.58
C THR A 66 22.81 30.21 -0.25
N CYS A 67 23.37 29.02 -0.49
CA CYS A 67 24.80 28.75 -0.38
C CYS A 67 25.60 29.52 -1.44
N SER A 68 26.93 29.57 -1.29
CA SER A 68 27.79 30.06 -2.36
C SER A 68 27.80 29.08 -3.54
N LEU A 69 28.00 29.59 -4.76
CA LEU A 69 28.07 28.75 -5.97
C LEU A 69 29.21 27.72 -5.87
N LYS A 70 30.36 28.15 -5.33
CA LYS A 70 31.54 27.31 -5.17
C LYS A 70 31.30 26.16 -4.19
N ASP A 71 30.79 26.44 -3.00
CA ASP A 71 30.54 25.39 -1.99
C ASP A 71 29.45 24.40 -2.48
N SER A 72 28.49 24.89 -3.25
CA SER A 72 27.43 24.07 -3.85
C SER A 72 27.98 23.16 -4.94
N GLU A 73 28.91 23.64 -5.76
CA GLU A 73 29.62 22.82 -6.74
C GLU A 73 30.46 21.73 -6.05
N ASP A 74 31.17 22.07 -4.98
CA ASP A 74 31.98 21.11 -4.23
C ASP A 74 31.11 20.01 -3.60
N LEU A 75 29.92 20.35 -3.08
CA LEU A 75 28.96 19.37 -2.57
C LEU A 75 28.40 18.46 -3.67
N LEU A 76 27.95 19.03 -4.79
CA LEU A 76 27.41 18.25 -5.91
C LEU A 76 28.47 17.32 -6.52
N SER A 77 29.72 17.78 -6.63
CA SER A 77 30.85 16.94 -7.03
C SER A 77 31.06 15.78 -6.06
N ALA A 78 31.00 16.03 -4.74
CA ALA A 78 31.16 14.98 -3.74
C ALA A 78 30.04 13.92 -3.80
N ILE A 79 28.81 14.34 -4.08
CA ILE A 79 27.66 13.44 -4.27
C ILE A 79 27.83 12.62 -5.55
N ASP A 80 28.23 13.25 -6.65
CA ASP A 80 28.47 12.59 -7.94
C ASP A 80 29.61 11.55 -7.84
N ASP A 81 30.71 11.88 -7.17
CA ASP A 81 31.81 10.95 -6.89
C ASP A 81 31.33 9.74 -6.09
N TYR A 82 30.54 9.97 -5.02
CA TYR A 82 29.95 8.88 -4.24
C TYR A 82 29.09 7.95 -5.10
N PHE A 83 28.25 8.50 -5.98
CA PHE A 83 27.40 7.68 -6.84
C PHE A 83 28.20 6.89 -7.88
N LYS A 84 29.27 7.47 -8.45
CA LYS A 84 30.20 6.77 -9.33
C LYS A 84 30.87 5.60 -8.63
N GLU A 85 31.35 5.80 -7.40
CA GLU A 85 32.01 4.77 -6.58
C GLU A 85 31.08 3.63 -6.17
N ASN A 86 29.78 3.90 -6.00
CA ASN A 86 28.80 2.93 -5.48
C ASN A 86 27.78 2.45 -6.54
N LYS A 87 28.06 2.73 -7.83
CA LYS A 87 27.15 2.45 -8.96
C LYS A 87 26.64 1.01 -9.01
N HIS A 88 27.50 0.03 -8.67
CA HIS A 88 27.11 -1.38 -8.69
C HIS A 88 26.06 -1.69 -7.61
N TYR A 89 26.21 -1.15 -6.40
CA TYR A 89 25.23 -1.32 -5.32
C TYR A 89 23.91 -0.62 -5.66
N ILE A 90 23.97 0.60 -6.19
CA ILE A 90 22.78 1.36 -6.56
C ILE A 90 21.99 0.60 -7.63
N LYS A 91 22.66 0.10 -8.67
CA LYS A 91 22.01 -0.73 -9.70
C LYS A 91 21.37 -2.01 -9.15
N LEU A 92 21.93 -2.60 -8.09
CA LEU A 92 21.36 -3.79 -7.44
C LEU A 92 20.09 -3.46 -6.66
N PHE A 93 20.06 -2.33 -5.94
CA PHE A 93 18.90 -1.92 -5.15
C PHE A 93 17.77 -1.33 -6.00
N GLU A 94 18.08 -0.81 -7.18
CA GLU A 94 17.13 -0.08 -8.04
C GLU A 94 16.73 -0.86 -9.30
N LYS A 95 16.86 -2.20 -9.29
CA LYS A 95 16.57 -3.07 -10.46
C LYS A 95 15.16 -2.87 -11.06
N GLU A 96 14.21 -2.40 -10.27
CA GLU A 96 12.81 -2.21 -10.69
C GLU A 96 12.46 -0.74 -10.98
N LYS A 97 13.38 0.22 -10.72
CA LYS A 97 13.13 1.64 -10.95
C LYS A 97 13.92 2.16 -12.14
N THR A 98 13.24 2.82 -13.07
CA THR A 98 13.90 3.67 -14.07
C THR A 98 14.30 4.98 -13.39
N ILE A 99 15.37 4.96 -12.60
CA ILE A 99 15.88 6.20 -12.00
C ILE A 99 16.53 7.05 -13.08
N ASN A 100 15.87 8.18 -13.40
CA ASN A 100 16.40 9.16 -14.33
C ASN A 100 17.37 10.15 -13.65
N HIS A 101 17.27 10.33 -12.32
CA HIS A 101 18.08 11.29 -11.55
C HIS A 101 18.45 10.74 -10.17
N LEU A 102 19.68 10.98 -9.72
CA LEU A 102 20.17 10.54 -8.39
C LEU A 102 20.18 11.68 -7.36
N VAL A 103 20.10 12.92 -7.82
CA VAL A 103 20.05 14.12 -6.98
C VAL A 103 18.80 14.91 -7.29
N TYR A 104 18.01 15.20 -6.26
CA TYR A 104 16.80 16.01 -6.34
C TYR A 104 16.92 17.23 -5.43
N LEU A 105 16.41 18.37 -5.89
CA LEU A 105 16.40 19.63 -5.16
C LEU A 105 14.97 20.13 -4.97
N LYS A 106 14.58 20.39 -3.72
CA LYS A 106 13.40 21.17 -3.41
C LYS A 106 13.80 22.63 -3.19
N THR A 107 13.29 23.55 -4.00
CA THR A 107 13.69 24.96 -3.97
C THR A 107 12.50 25.92 -4.06
N ASN A 108 12.66 27.12 -3.49
CA ASN A 108 11.79 28.27 -3.73
C ASN A 108 12.05 28.97 -5.08
N LEU A 109 12.99 28.47 -5.89
CA LEU A 109 13.31 28.88 -7.26
C LEU A 109 13.99 30.25 -7.42
N TYR A 110 14.03 31.07 -6.37
CA TYR A 110 14.39 32.50 -6.45
C TYR A 110 15.79 32.79 -7.00
N ASN A 111 16.75 31.88 -6.80
CA ASN A 111 18.14 32.03 -7.26
C ASN A 111 18.50 31.08 -8.41
N LEU A 112 17.51 30.56 -9.16
CA LEU A 112 17.79 29.62 -10.26
C LEU A 112 18.75 30.22 -11.29
N ASP A 113 18.61 31.51 -11.63
CA ASP A 113 19.51 32.27 -12.51
C ASP A 113 21.01 32.04 -12.22
N LYS A 114 21.39 32.01 -10.95
CA LYS A 114 22.79 31.84 -10.52
C LYS A 114 23.25 30.39 -10.58
N PHE A 115 22.34 29.44 -10.45
CA PHE A 115 22.64 28.02 -10.27
C PHE A 115 22.30 27.16 -11.49
N TYR A 116 21.63 27.72 -12.50
CA TYR A 116 21.09 26.99 -13.64
C TYR A 116 22.12 26.09 -14.33
N GLU A 117 23.29 26.65 -14.70
CA GLU A 117 24.36 25.88 -15.34
C GLU A 117 24.97 24.83 -14.42
N LEU A 118 25.06 25.12 -13.12
CA LEU A 118 25.56 24.15 -12.15
C LEU A 118 24.59 22.95 -12.01
N PHE A 119 23.30 23.23 -11.86
CA PHE A 119 22.28 22.17 -11.77
C PHE A 119 22.20 21.37 -13.07
N LYS A 120 22.35 22.03 -14.23
CA LYS A 120 22.42 21.35 -15.53
C LYS A 120 23.65 20.43 -15.62
N LYS A 121 24.83 20.89 -15.19
CA LYS A 121 26.07 20.10 -15.17
C LYS A 121 25.92 18.78 -14.39
N TYR A 122 25.21 18.81 -13.27
CA TYR A 122 24.98 17.63 -12.41
C TYR A 122 23.61 16.96 -12.59
N GLN A 123 22.83 17.37 -13.61
CA GLN A 123 21.50 16.82 -13.93
C GLN A 123 20.54 16.75 -12.74
N VAL A 124 20.53 17.78 -11.90
CA VAL A 124 19.72 17.85 -10.67
C VAL A 124 18.24 17.90 -11.03
N GLY A 125 17.43 16.97 -10.51
CA GLY A 125 15.97 17.04 -10.65
C GLY A 125 15.40 18.18 -9.79
N ILE A 126 14.65 19.12 -10.37
CA ILE A 126 14.18 20.33 -9.66
C ILE A 126 12.68 20.21 -9.32
N SER A 127 12.35 20.34 -8.03
CA SER A 127 10.98 20.57 -7.56
C SER A 127 10.82 22.01 -7.07
N ALA A 128 10.13 22.83 -7.86
CA ALA A 128 9.91 24.24 -7.60
C ALA A 128 8.65 24.46 -6.75
N SER A 129 8.80 25.28 -5.71
CA SER A 129 7.70 25.61 -4.80
C SER A 129 7.02 26.89 -5.24
N VAL A 130 5.88 26.77 -5.93
CA VAL A 130 5.10 27.88 -6.49
C VAL A 130 3.64 27.70 -6.08
N ASP A 131 3.15 28.54 -5.17
CA ASP A 131 1.74 28.48 -4.78
C ASP A 131 0.84 29.02 -5.88
N LEU A 132 -0.35 28.42 -5.99
CA LEU A 132 -1.39 28.83 -6.91
C LEU A 132 -2.67 29.13 -6.12
N PRO A 133 -3.44 30.18 -6.46
CA PRO A 133 -3.14 31.14 -7.51
C PRO A 133 -1.94 32.03 -7.16
N LEU A 134 -1.25 32.57 -8.17
CA LEU A 134 -0.01 33.33 -8.04
C LEU A 134 -0.13 34.57 -7.15
N ARG A 135 -1.32 35.16 -7.06
CA ARG A 135 -1.62 36.24 -6.11
C ARG A 135 -1.40 35.79 -4.66
N MET A 136 -1.65 34.52 -4.34
CA MET A 136 -1.36 33.96 -3.03
C MET A 136 0.11 33.64 -2.85
N HIS A 137 0.84 33.26 -3.91
CA HIS A 137 2.31 33.17 -3.87
C HIS A 137 2.91 34.49 -3.40
N GLU A 138 2.51 35.61 -4.02
CA GLU A 138 2.96 36.95 -3.64
C GLU A 138 2.67 37.28 -2.17
N LYS A 139 1.46 36.96 -1.70
CA LYS A 139 1.06 37.22 -0.31
C LYS A 139 1.87 36.42 0.69
N TYR A 140 2.06 35.11 0.44
CA TYR A 140 2.56 34.20 1.46
C TYR A 140 4.04 33.87 1.37
N ARG A 141 4.66 33.95 0.18
CA ARG A 141 6.08 33.65 -0.04
C ARG A 141 6.87 34.95 -0.21
N VAL A 142 7.13 35.63 0.90
CA VAL A 142 7.91 36.86 0.91
C VAL A 142 9.36 36.62 1.30
N LEU A 143 10.26 37.55 0.93
CA LEU A 143 11.62 37.59 1.48
C LEU A 143 11.59 37.89 2.99
N LYS A 144 12.68 37.60 3.71
CA LYS A 144 12.78 37.94 5.15
C LYS A 144 12.58 39.43 5.47
N ASN A 145 12.83 40.32 4.50
CA ASN A 145 12.57 41.76 4.63
C ASN A 145 11.12 42.17 4.25
N GLY A 146 10.24 41.21 3.98
CA GLY A 146 8.83 41.45 3.64
C GLY A 146 8.54 41.78 2.18
N LYS A 147 9.56 41.91 1.32
CA LYS A 147 9.34 42.18 -0.10
C LYS A 147 8.72 40.98 -0.82
N SER A 148 7.83 41.27 -1.77
CA SER A 148 7.26 40.27 -2.70
C SER A 148 8.38 39.57 -3.47
N THR A 149 8.16 38.28 -3.74
CA THR A 149 9.07 37.45 -4.54
C THR A 149 8.52 37.17 -5.95
N LEU A 150 7.25 37.48 -6.19
CA LEU A 150 6.51 37.00 -7.36
C LEU A 150 7.15 37.42 -8.68
N GLU A 151 7.53 38.70 -8.83
CA GLU A 151 8.12 39.21 -10.07
C GLU A 151 9.41 38.44 -10.44
N LYS A 152 10.28 38.18 -9.46
CA LYS A 152 11.49 37.39 -9.71
C LYS A 152 11.15 35.93 -9.96
N THR A 153 10.24 35.35 -9.17
CA THR A 153 9.84 33.96 -9.32
C THR A 153 9.28 33.68 -10.71
N LEU A 154 8.46 34.57 -11.29
CA LEU A 154 7.93 34.42 -12.66
C LEU A 154 9.06 34.34 -13.70
N LYS A 155 10.06 35.21 -13.61
CA LYS A 155 11.27 35.14 -14.47
C LYS A 155 12.03 33.82 -14.29
N MET A 156 12.07 33.28 -13.07
CA MET A 156 12.72 32.00 -12.81
C MET A 156 11.87 30.80 -13.26
N ILE A 157 10.54 30.91 -13.30
CA ILE A 157 9.64 29.91 -13.89
C ILE A 157 9.89 29.82 -15.39
N GLU A 158 9.99 30.95 -16.08
CA GLU A 158 10.37 31.01 -17.50
C GLU A 158 11.75 30.36 -17.73
N LEU A 159 12.74 30.66 -16.90
CA LEU A 159 14.06 30.01 -17.00
C LEU A 159 14.00 28.50 -16.72
N LEU A 160 13.22 28.07 -15.73
CA LEU A 160 13.03 26.64 -15.43
C LEU A 160 12.38 25.91 -16.59
N SER A 161 11.49 26.56 -17.35
CA SER A 161 10.85 25.96 -18.52
C SER A 161 11.86 25.51 -19.57
N THR A 162 13.03 26.15 -19.67
CA THR A 162 14.10 25.75 -20.59
C THR A 162 15.02 24.65 -20.05
N TYR A 163 14.84 24.25 -18.78
CA TYR A 163 15.69 23.24 -18.12
C TYR A 163 15.45 21.85 -18.76
N PRO A 164 16.52 21.15 -19.20
CA PRO A 164 16.39 19.95 -20.01
C PRO A 164 16.20 18.66 -19.21
N TYR A 165 16.37 18.72 -17.88
CA TYR A 165 16.20 17.56 -16.97
C TYR A 165 14.89 17.67 -16.20
N PHE A 166 14.61 16.68 -15.35
CA PHE A 166 13.38 16.62 -14.56
C PHE A 166 13.09 17.94 -13.84
N LYS A 167 11.87 18.44 -14.02
CA LYS A 167 11.34 19.64 -13.38
C LYS A 167 9.87 19.41 -13.04
N GLN A 168 9.50 19.74 -11.81
CA GLN A 168 8.13 19.62 -11.30
C GLN A 168 7.78 20.87 -10.50
N ILE A 169 6.51 21.27 -10.54
CA ILE A 169 5.98 22.36 -9.71
C ILE A 169 5.14 21.77 -8.59
N SER A 170 5.16 22.41 -7.41
CA SER A 170 4.24 22.09 -6.33
C SER A 170 3.65 23.35 -5.70
N ALA A 171 2.37 23.32 -5.40
CA ALA A 171 1.67 24.41 -4.71
C ALA A 171 1.35 24.04 -3.26
N THR A 172 1.61 24.95 -2.32
CA THR A 172 1.15 24.82 -0.93
C THR A 172 -0.04 25.74 -0.71
N MET A 173 -1.20 25.17 -0.40
CA MET A 173 -2.49 25.86 -0.37
C MET A 173 -2.95 26.12 1.06
N THR A 174 -3.28 27.37 1.37
CA THR A 174 -4.03 27.75 2.59
C THR A 174 -5.52 27.89 2.28
N SER A 175 -6.36 28.20 3.28
CA SER A 175 -7.79 28.50 3.08
C SER A 175 -8.04 29.58 2.02
N GLU A 176 -7.19 30.61 1.94
CA GLU A 176 -7.34 31.72 1.00
C GLU A 176 -6.96 31.36 -0.46
N HIS A 177 -6.32 30.21 -0.67
CA HIS A 177 -5.91 29.78 -2.01
C HIS A 177 -7.04 29.10 -2.81
N LEU A 178 -8.16 28.75 -2.16
CA LEU A 178 -9.18 27.85 -2.71
C LEU A 178 -10.13 28.52 -3.72
N ASN A 179 -9.58 29.29 -4.65
CA ASN A 179 -10.31 29.84 -5.79
C ASN A 179 -10.06 28.97 -7.04
N VAL A 180 -11.08 28.24 -7.45
CA VAL A 180 -11.03 27.31 -8.60
C VAL A 180 -10.68 28.03 -9.91
N ASP A 181 -11.22 29.21 -10.15
CA ASP A 181 -11.04 29.92 -11.41
C ASP A 181 -9.65 30.51 -11.55
N GLU A 182 -9.16 31.19 -10.50
CA GLU A 182 -7.79 31.71 -10.47
C GLU A 182 -6.77 30.56 -10.54
N PHE A 183 -7.00 29.46 -9.81
CA PHE A 183 -6.13 28.30 -9.83
C PHE A 183 -6.02 27.68 -11.23
N VAL A 184 -7.16 27.40 -11.88
CA VAL A 184 -7.16 26.78 -13.22
C VAL A 184 -6.53 27.71 -14.26
N LYS A 185 -6.75 29.03 -14.16
CA LYS A 185 -6.07 30.00 -15.03
C LYS A 185 -4.55 29.87 -14.94
N ASP A 186 -4.01 29.76 -13.73
CA ASP A 186 -2.56 29.65 -13.53
C ASP A 186 -2.01 28.28 -13.95
N ILE A 187 -2.79 27.20 -13.81
CA ILE A 187 -2.45 25.88 -14.38
C ILE A 187 -2.23 26.00 -15.89
N TYR A 188 -3.17 26.60 -16.62
CA TYR A 188 -3.05 26.78 -18.07
C TYR A 188 -1.92 27.74 -18.46
N MET A 189 -1.66 28.78 -17.65
CA MET A 189 -0.53 29.68 -17.88
C MET A 189 0.80 28.91 -17.78
N LEU A 190 0.98 28.09 -16.74
CA LEU A 190 2.20 27.28 -16.56
C LEU A 190 2.32 26.23 -17.66
N GLU A 191 1.24 25.55 -18.03
CA GLU A 191 1.23 24.62 -19.17
C GLU A 191 1.67 25.32 -20.47
N GLY A 192 1.20 26.54 -20.71
CA GLY A 192 1.57 27.35 -21.87
C GLY A 192 3.07 27.70 -21.95
N LEU A 193 3.80 27.62 -20.83
CA LEU A 193 5.25 27.76 -20.78
C LEU A 193 6.01 26.45 -21.04
N GLY A 194 5.30 25.33 -21.20
CA GLY A 194 5.88 24.02 -21.49
C GLY A 194 6.10 23.11 -20.26
N PHE A 195 5.44 23.40 -19.14
CA PHE A 195 5.38 22.47 -18.01
C PHE A 195 4.30 21.41 -18.24
N ASP A 196 4.56 20.15 -17.90
CA ASP A 196 3.54 19.11 -17.85
C ASP A 196 2.76 19.22 -16.53
N MET A 197 1.69 20.03 -16.53
CA MET A 197 0.89 20.24 -15.32
C MET A 197 -0.05 19.07 -15.02
N ALA A 198 -0.14 18.06 -15.89
CA ALA A 198 -0.89 16.85 -15.61
C ALA A 198 -0.06 15.87 -14.79
N ASN A 199 1.19 15.61 -15.18
CA ASN A 199 2.00 14.55 -14.58
C ASN A 199 3.06 15.08 -13.61
N ASP A 200 3.59 16.29 -13.84
CA ASP A 200 4.69 16.89 -13.09
C ASP A 200 4.22 18.06 -12.21
N PHE A 201 3.04 17.93 -11.61
CA PHE A 201 2.48 18.88 -10.66
C PHE A 201 1.77 18.18 -9.49
N TYR A 202 1.87 18.76 -8.29
CA TYR A 202 1.07 18.32 -7.15
C TYR A 202 0.74 19.45 -6.16
N ILE A 203 -0.36 19.25 -5.44
CA ILE A 203 -0.96 20.13 -4.46
C ILE A 203 -0.67 19.57 -3.07
N MET A 204 -0.22 20.44 -2.19
CA MET A 204 -0.16 20.22 -0.75
C MET A 204 -1.06 21.25 -0.08
N PHE A 205 -1.62 20.91 1.07
CA PHE A 205 -2.29 21.88 1.92
C PHE A 205 -1.40 22.26 3.10
N ALA A 206 -1.37 23.54 3.44
CA ALA A 206 -0.70 24.01 4.63
C ALA A 206 -1.52 23.60 5.86
N TYR A 207 -0.90 22.89 6.80
CA TYR A 207 -1.49 22.61 8.11
C TYR A 207 -1.05 23.65 9.13
N GLN A 208 -1.87 23.90 10.16
CA GLN A 208 -1.57 24.89 11.20
C GLN A 208 -0.39 24.43 12.09
N SER A 209 0.85 24.64 11.61
CA SER A 209 2.04 24.24 12.36
C SER A 209 2.29 25.15 13.56
N ALA A 210 2.76 24.55 14.66
CA ALA A 210 3.20 25.28 15.85
C ALA A 210 4.39 26.22 15.58
N ASN A 211 5.12 26.00 14.48
CA ASN A 211 6.33 26.75 14.11
C ASN A 211 6.12 27.72 12.93
N ALA A 212 4.87 27.99 12.52
CA ALA A 212 4.60 28.93 11.43
C ALA A 212 5.28 30.31 11.65
N ASN A 213 5.80 30.92 10.58
CA ASN A 213 6.49 32.22 10.68
C ASN A 213 5.53 33.38 10.96
N LYS A 214 4.32 33.29 10.41
CA LYS A 214 3.27 34.31 10.50
C LYS A 214 1.91 33.64 10.59
N GLU A 215 0.91 34.40 11.00
CA GLU A 215 -0.48 33.93 10.98
C GLU A 215 -0.94 33.63 9.56
N PHE A 216 -1.59 32.47 9.41
CA PHE A 216 -2.35 32.06 8.25
C PHE A 216 -3.44 31.08 8.74
N ALA A 217 -4.46 30.85 7.92
CA ALA A 217 -5.50 29.89 8.21
C ALA A 217 -5.35 28.64 7.32
N MET A 218 -5.14 27.48 7.96
CA MET A 218 -5.28 26.16 7.31
C MET A 218 -6.67 26.02 6.68
N ALA A 219 -6.75 25.35 5.53
CA ALA A 219 -8.02 25.04 4.89
C ALA A 219 -8.82 24.00 5.71
N SER A 220 -10.14 24.20 5.84
CA SER A 220 -11.01 23.21 6.46
C SER A 220 -11.22 22.01 5.54
N ASP A 221 -11.55 20.85 6.13
CA ASP A 221 -11.81 19.60 5.39
C ASP A 221 -12.93 19.80 4.33
N GLU A 222 -13.97 20.54 4.69
CA GLU A 222 -15.07 20.92 3.78
C GLU A 222 -14.61 21.85 2.65
N ALA A 223 -13.80 22.86 2.96
CA ALA A 223 -13.33 23.80 1.94
C ALA A 223 -12.43 23.10 0.90
N MET A 224 -11.56 22.17 1.35
CA MET A 224 -10.73 21.37 0.45
C MET A 224 -11.57 20.43 -0.43
N LEU A 225 -12.60 19.80 0.14
CA LEU A 225 -13.55 18.99 -0.63
C LEU A 225 -14.27 19.81 -1.69
N ASN A 226 -14.77 21.00 -1.32
CA ASN A 226 -15.50 21.88 -2.25
C ASN A 226 -14.59 22.41 -3.37
N PHE A 227 -13.34 22.74 -3.04
CA PHE A 227 -12.33 23.11 -4.04
C PHE A 227 -12.07 21.98 -5.04
N TYR A 228 -11.87 20.76 -4.57
CA TYR A 228 -11.74 19.58 -5.43
C TYR A 228 -12.97 19.35 -6.31
N LYS A 229 -14.19 19.45 -5.76
CA LYS A 229 -15.43 19.31 -6.55
C LYS A 229 -15.54 20.35 -7.64
N GLY A 230 -15.17 21.60 -7.35
CA GLY A 230 -15.12 22.67 -8.35
C GLY A 230 -14.08 22.43 -9.43
N LEU A 231 -12.87 21.97 -9.06
CA LEU A 231 -11.86 21.55 -10.04
C LEU A 231 -12.35 20.40 -10.92
N ARG A 232 -12.98 19.39 -10.32
CA ARG A 232 -13.50 18.21 -11.03
C ARG A 232 -14.54 18.63 -12.06
N GLU A 233 -15.50 19.48 -11.69
CA GLU A 233 -16.50 19.96 -12.65
C GLU A 233 -15.87 20.78 -13.78
N LYS A 234 -14.92 21.67 -13.45
CA LYS A 234 -14.27 22.54 -14.43
C LYS A 234 -13.31 21.81 -15.38
N LEU A 235 -12.74 20.68 -14.94
CA LEU A 235 -11.68 19.96 -15.67
C LEU A 235 -12.12 18.60 -16.23
N LYS A 236 -13.38 18.17 -16.02
CA LYS A 236 -13.88 16.83 -16.37
C LYS A 236 -13.62 16.38 -17.81
N ASP A 237 -13.68 17.30 -18.77
CA ASP A 237 -13.50 17.02 -20.21
C ASP A 237 -12.11 17.42 -20.72
N THR A 238 -11.14 17.54 -19.82
CA THR A 238 -9.76 17.95 -20.14
C THR A 238 -8.79 16.82 -19.82
N LYS A 239 -7.57 16.92 -20.34
CA LYS A 239 -6.48 15.98 -19.99
C LYS A 239 -6.15 15.96 -18.49
N TYR A 240 -6.56 16.97 -17.72
CA TYR A 240 -6.30 17.07 -16.29
C TYR A 240 -7.26 16.26 -15.43
N ALA A 241 -8.37 15.74 -15.98
CA ALA A 241 -9.34 14.97 -15.21
C ALA A 241 -8.69 13.77 -14.50
N PHE A 242 -7.86 13.01 -15.22
CA PHE A 242 -7.09 11.90 -14.63
C PHE A 242 -6.05 12.41 -13.62
N ALA A 243 -5.29 13.45 -13.98
CA ALA A 243 -4.27 14.03 -13.11
C ALA A 243 -4.83 14.50 -11.76
N LEU A 244 -6.02 15.13 -11.76
CA LEU A 244 -6.69 15.60 -10.56
C LEU A 244 -6.95 14.46 -9.56
N GLU A 245 -7.36 13.30 -10.06
CA GLU A 245 -7.76 12.14 -9.26
C GLU A 245 -6.58 11.27 -8.81
N HIS A 246 -5.44 11.34 -9.50
CA HIS A 246 -4.33 10.40 -9.31
C HIS A 246 -2.98 11.04 -8.96
N PHE A 247 -2.72 12.27 -9.41
CA PHE A 247 -1.39 12.91 -9.31
C PHE A 247 -1.41 14.18 -8.47
N TRP A 248 -2.40 15.04 -8.65
CA TRP A 248 -2.42 16.35 -7.99
C TRP A 248 -2.52 16.24 -6.47
N PHE A 249 -3.24 15.24 -5.95
CA PHE A 249 -3.36 15.00 -4.50
C PHE A 249 -2.56 13.79 -4.03
N LYS A 250 -1.55 13.32 -4.80
CA LYS A 250 -0.85 12.06 -4.56
C LYS A 250 -0.35 11.86 -3.13
N GLU A 251 0.08 12.93 -2.44
CA GLU A 251 0.50 12.87 -1.04
C GLU A 251 -0.59 12.28 -0.13
N PHE A 252 -1.87 12.41 -0.45
CA PHE A 252 -2.97 12.02 0.43
C PHE A 252 -3.64 10.68 0.08
N LEU A 253 -3.34 10.09 -1.09
CA LEU A 253 -4.13 8.99 -1.65
C LEU A 253 -3.69 7.59 -1.24
N GLY A 254 -2.62 7.45 -0.45
CA GLY A 254 -2.01 6.17 -0.09
C GLY A 254 -0.63 6.00 -0.73
N GLY A 255 0.23 5.19 -0.08
CA GLY A 255 1.60 4.93 -0.57
C GLY A 255 2.62 6.03 -0.28
N TYR A 256 2.22 7.10 0.41
CA TYR A 256 3.10 8.17 0.90
C TYR A 256 3.39 8.04 2.41
N CYS A 257 4.38 8.81 2.89
CA CYS A 257 4.87 8.75 4.26
C CYS A 257 3.81 9.05 5.33
N ASN A 258 2.91 9.98 5.03
CA ASN A 258 1.76 10.34 5.87
C ASN A 258 0.69 9.24 5.92
N ASN A 259 0.70 8.28 5.01
CA ASN A 259 -0.20 7.13 4.98
C ASN A 259 0.39 5.86 5.61
N SER A 260 1.51 6.01 6.31
CA SER A 260 2.22 4.90 6.94
C SER A 260 1.78 4.71 8.38
N ILE A 261 1.77 3.46 8.87
CA ILE A 261 1.54 3.20 10.29
C ILE A 261 2.66 3.85 11.10
N ASN A 262 3.91 3.68 10.67
CA ASN A 262 5.04 4.40 11.22
C ASN A 262 5.93 4.88 10.06
N CYS A 263 6.18 6.19 9.99
CA CYS A 263 6.93 6.81 8.91
C CYS A 263 8.45 6.83 9.14
N SER A 264 8.96 6.11 10.14
CA SER A 264 10.38 6.10 10.51
C SER A 264 11.37 5.54 9.48
N ASN A 265 10.88 5.00 8.36
CA ASN A 265 11.74 4.44 7.30
C ASN A 265 12.49 5.52 6.50
N HIS A 266 12.08 6.78 6.62
CA HIS A 266 12.75 7.92 5.99
C HIS A 266 13.99 8.37 6.79
N LEU A 267 14.97 8.94 6.09
CA LEU A 267 16.22 9.38 6.67
C LEU A 267 16.51 10.82 6.26
N LEU A 268 16.46 11.72 7.25
CA LEU A 268 16.98 13.07 7.10
C LEU A 268 18.23 13.24 7.96
N ILE A 269 19.30 13.76 7.36
CA ILE A 269 20.55 14.06 8.07
C ILE A 269 20.98 15.49 7.75
N GLN A 270 21.17 16.28 8.81
CA GLN A 270 21.78 17.60 8.73
C GLN A 270 23.29 17.48 8.64
N LYS A 271 23.97 18.46 8.06
CA LYS A 271 25.43 18.40 7.84
C LYS A 271 26.27 18.23 9.13
N ASN A 272 25.73 18.55 10.30
CA ASN A 272 26.40 18.30 11.59
C ASN A 272 26.24 16.85 12.09
N GLY A 273 25.59 15.98 11.31
CA GLY A 273 25.29 14.59 11.64
C GLY A 273 23.94 14.38 12.34
N ASP A 274 23.25 15.45 12.77
CA ASP A 274 21.96 15.32 13.44
C ASP A 274 20.94 14.68 12.50
N SER A 275 20.31 13.62 13.00
CA SER A 275 19.42 12.76 12.22
C SER A 275 17.99 12.88 12.71
N PHE A 276 17.07 12.99 11.76
CA PHE A 276 15.62 13.08 11.97
C PHE A 276 14.90 12.15 10.99
N ILE A 277 13.60 11.94 11.19
CA ILE A 277 12.77 11.10 10.31
C ILE A 277 12.56 11.79 8.95
N CYS A 278 12.14 13.05 8.95
CA CYS A 278 11.83 13.82 7.76
C CYS A 278 11.98 15.34 7.98
N HIS A 279 11.76 16.11 6.93
CA HIS A 279 11.86 17.57 6.99
C HIS A 279 10.90 18.22 7.99
N ARG A 280 9.68 17.66 8.22
CA ARG A 280 8.73 18.16 9.23
C ARG A 280 9.22 17.88 10.66
N SER A 281 9.82 16.71 10.90
CA SER A 281 10.34 16.35 12.23
C SER A 281 11.50 17.21 12.71
N GLN A 282 12.23 17.87 11.80
CA GLN A 282 13.27 18.84 12.19
C GLN A 282 12.73 19.99 13.05
N ALA A 283 11.43 20.30 12.89
CA ALA A 283 10.77 21.36 13.64
C ALA A 283 10.47 20.98 15.10
N LEU A 284 10.64 19.69 15.46
CA LEU A 284 10.35 19.13 16.77
C LEU A 284 11.60 18.46 17.33
N LYS A 285 12.24 19.12 18.32
CA LYS A 285 13.49 18.62 18.92
C LYS A 285 13.33 17.23 19.52
N GLU A 286 12.16 16.93 20.07
CA GLU A 286 11.79 15.62 20.62
C GLU A 286 11.79 14.49 19.57
N LEU A 287 11.73 14.82 18.27
CA LEU A 287 11.79 13.85 17.18
C LEU A 287 13.20 13.66 16.60
N LYS A 288 14.23 14.30 17.18
CA LYS A 288 15.62 14.00 16.83
C LYS A 288 15.92 12.52 17.14
N SER A 289 16.32 11.78 16.11
CA SER A 289 16.60 10.35 16.19
C SER A 289 18.02 10.05 16.69
N GLY A 290 18.92 11.05 16.64
CA GLY A 290 20.28 10.95 17.15
C GLY A 290 21.27 11.75 16.31
N ASN A 291 22.54 11.34 16.32
CA ASN A 291 23.58 11.89 15.45
C ASN A 291 24.37 10.75 14.80
N ILE A 292 24.32 10.64 13.47
CA ILE A 292 24.89 9.51 12.71
C ILE A 292 26.42 9.43 12.83
N LEU A 293 27.10 10.54 13.12
CA LEU A 293 28.57 10.56 13.24
C LEU A 293 29.04 9.88 14.53
N ASN A 294 28.17 9.80 15.55
CA ASN A 294 28.49 9.27 16.87
C ASN A 294 27.72 7.99 17.22
N GLN A 295 26.78 7.56 16.39
CA GLN A 295 25.89 6.43 16.64
C GLN A 295 25.81 5.52 15.41
N SER A 296 25.36 4.27 15.57
CA SER A 296 25.08 3.39 14.44
C SER A 296 23.75 3.75 13.77
N PHE A 297 23.64 3.50 12.46
CA PHE A 297 22.40 3.68 11.72
C PHE A 297 21.23 2.90 12.35
N LYS A 298 21.48 1.70 12.89
CA LYS A 298 20.46 0.88 13.54
C LYS A 298 19.88 1.54 14.79
N GLU A 299 20.70 2.24 15.56
CA GLU A 299 20.23 3.05 16.70
C GLU A 299 19.39 4.23 16.23
N ILE A 300 19.81 4.92 15.16
CA ILE A 300 19.05 6.03 14.56
C ILE A 300 17.67 5.54 14.08
N GLU A 301 17.61 4.41 13.39
CA GLU A 301 16.36 3.81 12.89
C GLU A 301 15.42 3.38 14.03
N PHE A 302 15.99 2.75 15.09
CA PHE A 302 15.23 2.38 16.28
C PHE A 302 14.64 3.60 17.00
N ASN A 303 15.44 4.66 17.18
CA ASN A 303 14.98 5.90 17.81
C ASN A 303 13.92 6.61 16.96
N ALA A 304 14.09 6.65 15.64
CA ALA A 304 13.09 7.19 14.72
C ALA A 304 11.73 6.47 14.87
N TYR A 305 11.74 5.13 14.90
CA TYR A 305 10.54 4.33 15.11
C TYR A 305 9.88 4.63 16.45
N LYS A 306 10.67 4.63 17.54
CA LYS A 306 10.21 4.89 18.90
C LYS A 306 9.64 6.30 19.05
N ASN A 307 10.27 7.31 18.46
CA ASN A 307 9.82 8.70 18.50
C ASN A 307 8.41 8.85 17.89
N ILE A 308 8.19 8.28 16.70
CA ILE A 308 6.86 8.29 16.05
C ILE A 308 5.85 7.51 16.89
N GLN A 309 6.20 6.32 17.37
CA GLN A 309 5.33 5.50 18.21
C GLN A 309 4.92 6.23 19.49
N LEU A 310 5.85 6.87 20.20
CA LEU A 310 5.57 7.64 21.42
C LEU A 310 4.66 8.83 21.12
N LEU A 311 4.94 9.56 20.04
CA LEU A 311 4.11 10.69 19.64
C LEU A 311 2.69 10.22 19.29
N GLU A 312 2.53 9.15 18.52
CA GLU A 312 1.21 8.57 18.22
C GLU A 312 0.45 8.15 19.48
N ASN A 313 1.11 7.46 20.41
CA ASN A 313 0.47 7.00 21.65
C ASN A 313 -0.01 8.17 22.52
N SER A 314 0.58 9.36 22.35
CA SER A 314 0.12 10.58 23.03
C SER A 314 -1.16 11.17 22.43
N LEU A 315 -1.50 10.82 21.19
CA LEU A 315 -2.67 11.32 20.47
C LEU A 315 -3.87 10.38 20.59
N GLU A 316 -5.06 10.87 20.25
CA GLU A 316 -6.28 10.08 20.14
C GLU A 316 -6.70 9.93 18.68
N LEU A 317 -7.28 8.78 18.34
CA LEU A 317 -7.84 8.51 17.03
C LEU A 317 -9.36 8.69 17.05
N SER A 318 -9.90 9.31 16.00
CA SER A 318 -11.34 9.51 15.84
C SER A 318 -12.09 8.17 15.74
N LYS A 319 -13.31 8.12 16.31
CA LYS A 319 -14.24 6.99 16.10
C LYS A 319 -14.51 6.74 14.62
N GLU A 320 -14.58 7.79 13.80
CA GLU A 320 -14.74 7.66 12.35
C GLU A 320 -13.59 6.88 11.70
N CYS A 321 -12.35 7.05 12.18
CA CYS A 321 -11.20 6.32 11.64
C CYS A 321 -11.25 4.84 12.02
N LEU A 322 -11.71 4.52 13.24
CA LEU A 322 -11.86 3.14 13.73
C LEU A 322 -12.94 2.34 12.99
N GLU A 323 -13.78 3.02 12.21
CA GLU A 323 -14.90 2.43 11.48
C GLU A 323 -14.82 2.73 9.97
N CYS A 324 -13.71 3.31 9.50
CA CYS A 324 -13.53 3.73 8.11
C CYS A 324 -13.08 2.57 7.22
N ASP A 325 -13.89 2.23 6.22
CA ASP A 325 -13.57 1.19 5.21
C ASP A 325 -12.41 1.56 4.26
N TYR A 326 -11.85 2.77 4.39
CA TYR A 326 -10.66 3.25 3.64
C TYR A 326 -9.42 3.41 4.54
N PHE A 327 -9.47 2.99 5.80
CA PHE A 327 -8.35 3.20 6.72
C PHE A 327 -7.03 2.58 6.22
N HIS A 328 -7.11 1.48 5.46
CA HIS A 328 -5.94 0.80 4.88
C HIS A 328 -5.17 1.64 3.87
N TYR A 329 -5.77 2.70 3.30
CA TYR A 329 -5.07 3.70 2.49
C TYR A 329 -4.61 4.89 3.34
N CYS A 330 -5.53 5.50 4.10
CA CYS A 330 -5.29 6.79 4.75
C CYS A 330 -4.38 6.70 5.98
N LYS A 331 -4.64 5.74 6.87
CA LYS A 331 -3.98 5.53 8.18
C LYS A 331 -3.88 6.80 9.05
N ALA A 332 -4.88 7.68 8.94
CA ALA A 332 -5.06 8.91 9.72
C ALA A 332 -4.04 10.05 9.50
N SER A 333 -3.29 10.03 8.38
CA SER A 333 -2.29 11.05 8.00
C SER A 333 -1.11 11.16 8.98
N CYS A 334 -0.21 12.11 8.69
CA CYS A 334 0.99 12.41 9.45
C CYS A 334 0.68 12.72 10.92
N VAL A 335 1.37 12.02 11.82
CA VAL A 335 1.27 12.24 13.27
C VAL A 335 1.64 13.66 13.70
N ILE A 336 2.63 14.28 13.04
CA ILE A 336 3.10 15.64 13.37
C ILE A 336 2.01 16.66 13.06
N GLU A 337 1.31 16.51 11.93
CA GLU A 337 0.18 17.36 11.56
C GLU A 337 -0.96 17.23 12.57
N ARG A 338 -1.32 16.01 12.97
CA ARG A 338 -2.34 15.78 13.99
C ARG A 338 -1.96 16.34 15.35
N LYS A 339 -0.69 16.25 15.75
CA LYS A 339 -0.17 16.86 16.98
C LYS A 339 -0.34 18.38 16.94
N ASP A 340 0.15 19.03 15.88
CA ASP A 340 0.14 20.50 15.78
C ASP A 340 -1.30 21.05 15.66
N THR A 341 -2.18 20.36 14.94
CA THR A 341 -3.57 20.80 14.73
C THR A 341 -4.53 20.37 15.83
N GLY A 342 -4.15 19.41 16.70
CA GLY A 342 -5.04 18.79 17.68
C GLY A 342 -6.12 17.87 17.09
N LEU A 343 -6.08 17.61 15.78
CA LEU A 343 -7.06 16.78 15.10
C LEU A 343 -6.83 15.28 15.37
N LYS A 344 -7.94 14.54 15.51
CA LYS A 344 -7.94 13.08 15.76
C LYS A 344 -8.04 12.24 14.48
N LYS A 345 -8.01 12.89 13.32
CA LYS A 345 -8.10 12.28 11.98
C LYS A 345 -7.34 13.15 10.98
N SER A 346 -7.14 12.65 9.76
CA SER A 346 -6.59 13.46 8.67
C SER A 346 -7.38 14.75 8.50
N TYR A 347 -6.70 15.89 8.34
CA TYR A 347 -7.36 17.16 8.06
C TYR A 347 -7.92 17.23 6.62
N THR A 348 -7.48 16.33 5.73
CA THR A 348 -7.97 16.13 4.35
C THR A 348 -8.91 14.93 4.21
N CYS A 349 -9.52 14.45 5.30
CA CYS A 349 -10.31 13.22 5.32
C CYS A 349 -11.48 13.22 4.31
N ALA A 350 -12.25 14.31 4.23
CA ALA A 350 -13.38 14.42 3.33
C ALA A 350 -12.95 14.43 1.85
N LEU A 351 -11.86 15.17 1.55
CA LEU A 351 -11.24 15.17 0.23
C LEU A 351 -10.79 13.75 -0.19
N GLN A 352 -10.03 13.07 0.67
CA GLN A 352 -9.53 11.72 0.40
C GLN A 352 -10.68 10.73 0.14
N LYS A 353 -11.70 10.73 1.01
CA LYS A 353 -12.87 9.84 0.86
C LYS A 353 -13.61 10.06 -0.45
N GLU A 354 -13.77 11.32 -0.89
CA GLU A 354 -14.45 11.63 -2.14
C GLU A 354 -13.63 11.15 -3.35
N ILE A 355 -12.30 11.38 -3.36
CA ILE A 355 -11.42 10.86 -4.41
C ILE A 355 -11.47 9.32 -4.44
N TYR A 356 -11.40 8.65 -3.30
CA TYR A 356 -11.48 7.19 -3.26
C TYR A 356 -12.81 6.67 -3.82
N LYS A 357 -13.93 7.27 -3.41
CA LYS A 357 -15.26 6.91 -3.89
C LYS A 357 -15.39 7.09 -5.40
N ASN A 358 -14.77 8.13 -5.94
CA ASN A 358 -14.82 8.44 -7.37
C ASN A 358 -13.92 7.55 -8.24
N ASN A 359 -12.98 6.80 -7.64
CA ASN A 359 -12.01 5.96 -8.34
C ASN A 359 -11.95 4.54 -7.73
N PRO A 360 -13.08 3.79 -7.73
CA PRO A 360 -13.19 2.51 -7.03
C PRO A 360 -12.27 1.40 -7.57
N ASP A 361 -11.84 1.51 -8.83
CA ASP A 361 -10.90 0.56 -9.45
C ASP A 361 -9.49 0.66 -8.84
N PHE A 362 -9.11 1.84 -8.36
CA PHE A 362 -7.83 2.09 -7.69
C PHE A 362 -7.95 2.06 -6.17
N PHE A 363 -9.06 2.60 -5.65
CA PHE A 363 -9.31 2.79 -4.22
C PHE A 363 -10.62 2.14 -3.79
N LYS A 364 -10.60 0.82 -3.67
CA LYS A 364 -11.77 0.06 -3.23
C LYS A 364 -11.96 0.16 -1.72
N ALA A 365 -13.17 0.52 -1.29
CA ALA A 365 -13.58 0.37 0.11
C ALA A 365 -13.53 -1.11 0.50
N ASP A 366 -12.81 -1.42 1.58
CA ASP A 366 -12.61 -2.80 2.03
C ASP A 366 -12.59 -2.85 3.56
N LYS A 367 -13.75 -3.20 4.13
CA LYS A 367 -13.94 -3.30 5.57
C LYS A 367 -13.00 -4.31 6.24
N GLN A 368 -12.64 -5.39 5.56
CA GLN A 368 -11.79 -6.42 6.13
C GLN A 368 -10.33 -5.95 6.16
N LYS A 369 -9.82 -5.43 5.05
CA LYS A 369 -8.48 -4.84 5.01
C LYS A 369 -8.34 -3.67 5.97
N ALA A 370 -9.35 -2.78 6.00
CA ALA A 370 -9.38 -1.68 6.96
C ALA A 370 -9.28 -2.17 8.40
N ARG A 371 -10.03 -3.20 8.80
CA ARG A 371 -9.95 -3.79 10.16
C ARG A 371 -8.56 -4.36 10.49
N ILE A 372 -7.92 -5.04 9.54
CA ILE A 372 -6.56 -5.58 9.72
C ILE A 372 -5.55 -4.44 9.92
N GLU A 373 -5.65 -3.41 9.09
CA GLU A 373 -4.76 -2.23 9.18
C GLU A 373 -5.04 -1.40 10.45
N ILE A 374 -6.30 -1.28 10.88
CA ILE A 374 -6.66 -0.67 12.16
C ILE A 374 -6.03 -1.46 13.31
N ASP A 375 -6.17 -2.79 13.35
CA ASP A 375 -5.54 -3.60 14.39
C ASP A 375 -4.02 -3.42 14.41
N THR A 376 -3.39 -3.46 13.24
CA THR A 376 -1.94 -3.25 13.09
C THR A 376 -1.53 -1.87 13.59
N PHE A 377 -2.27 -0.82 13.20
CA PHE A 377 -2.04 0.54 13.69
C PHE A 377 -2.22 0.63 15.20
N LEU A 378 -3.29 0.06 15.77
CA LEU A 378 -3.55 0.12 17.19
C LEU A 378 -2.48 -0.59 18.01
N ARG A 379 -1.96 -1.73 17.53
CA ARG A 379 -0.86 -2.44 18.18
C ARG A 379 0.46 -1.70 18.09
N ALA A 380 0.72 -1.01 16.98
CA ALA A 380 1.92 -0.22 16.81
C ALA A 380 1.88 1.08 17.62
N ASN A 381 0.75 1.78 17.61
CA ASN A 381 0.70 3.22 17.90
C ASN A 381 -0.31 3.64 18.98
N GLN A 382 -1.19 2.72 19.41
CA GLN A 382 -2.24 2.98 20.40
C GLN A 382 -2.29 1.82 21.40
N ILE A 383 -1.14 1.50 22.00
CA ILE A 383 -0.84 0.20 22.63
C ILE A 383 -1.80 -0.13 23.78
N TYR A 384 -2.33 0.89 24.46
CA TYR A 384 -3.26 0.74 25.59
C TYR A 384 -4.66 1.32 25.31
N LYS A 385 -4.97 1.66 24.06
CA LYS A 385 -6.23 2.29 23.64
C LYS A 385 -6.98 1.41 22.64
N HIS A 386 -8.30 1.56 22.59
CA HIS A 386 -9.19 0.87 21.64
C HIS A 386 -9.00 -0.66 21.59
N LEU A 387 -8.79 -1.29 22.75
CA LEU A 387 -8.57 -2.74 22.84
C LEU A 387 -9.77 -3.54 22.30
N ASP A 388 -10.98 -2.98 22.39
CA ASP A 388 -12.23 -3.51 21.85
C ASP A 388 -12.26 -3.56 20.31
N LYS A 389 -11.42 -2.76 19.64
CA LYS A 389 -11.31 -2.71 18.18
C LYS A 389 -10.20 -3.60 17.63
N ARG A 390 -9.39 -4.23 18.49
CA ARG A 390 -8.34 -5.15 18.06
C ARG A 390 -8.93 -6.47 17.59
N LEU A 391 -8.30 -7.03 16.57
CA LEU A 391 -8.57 -8.40 16.16
C LEU A 391 -8.06 -9.38 17.23
N PRO A 392 -8.62 -10.59 17.32
CA PRO A 392 -8.09 -11.62 18.20
C PRO A 392 -6.61 -11.88 17.91
N THR A 393 -5.80 -11.99 18.97
CA THR A 393 -4.41 -12.42 18.83
C THR A 393 -4.40 -13.94 18.65
N LEU A 394 -3.89 -14.42 17.51
CA LEU A 394 -3.62 -15.84 17.31
C LEU A 394 -2.25 -16.21 17.89
N SER A 395 -2.10 -17.44 18.40
CA SER A 395 -0.78 -17.96 18.81
C SER A 395 0.20 -17.90 17.64
N SER A 396 1.46 -17.53 17.91
CA SER A 396 2.51 -17.52 16.88
C SER A 396 2.67 -18.88 16.18
N GLU A 397 2.33 -19.97 16.87
CA GLU A 397 2.36 -21.33 16.34
C GLU A 397 1.49 -21.52 15.08
N ILE A 398 0.44 -20.70 14.88
CA ILE A 398 -0.41 -20.79 13.67
C ILE A 398 0.37 -20.42 12.40
N TYR A 399 1.42 -19.60 12.54
CA TYR A 399 2.25 -19.14 11.42
C TYR A 399 3.51 -20.02 11.25
N GLU A 400 3.72 -21.00 12.11
CA GLU A 400 4.84 -21.93 11.96
C GLU A 400 4.58 -22.90 10.81
N ARG A 401 5.51 -22.97 9.86
CA ARG A 401 5.39 -23.84 8.68
C ARG A 401 5.08 -25.30 9.03
N LYS A 402 5.62 -25.82 10.14
CA LYS A 402 5.36 -27.20 10.61
C LYS A 402 3.88 -27.49 10.92
N ASN A 403 3.11 -26.44 11.19
CA ASN A 403 1.69 -26.49 11.52
C ASN A 403 0.82 -26.13 10.31
N SER A 404 1.40 -25.85 9.14
CA SER A 404 0.61 -25.61 7.93
C SER A 404 -0.13 -26.89 7.51
N LEU A 405 -1.28 -26.73 6.86
CA LEU A 405 -2.09 -27.86 6.43
C LEU A 405 -1.30 -28.82 5.52
N GLU A 406 -0.46 -28.31 4.63
CA GLU A 406 0.39 -29.11 3.75
C GLU A 406 1.37 -29.97 4.55
N ASN A 407 2.00 -29.42 5.60
CA ASN A 407 2.92 -30.17 6.45
C ASN A 407 2.19 -31.17 7.35
N ILE A 408 0.97 -30.86 7.77
CA ILE A 408 0.11 -31.79 8.50
C ILE A 408 -0.27 -32.98 7.61
N ILE A 409 -0.62 -32.74 6.35
CA ILE A 409 -0.91 -33.79 5.37
C ILE A 409 0.36 -34.59 5.08
N ALA A 410 1.50 -33.94 4.84
CA ALA A 410 2.76 -34.59 4.45
C ALA A 410 3.35 -35.52 5.53
N ARG A 411 2.96 -35.39 6.79
CA ARG A 411 3.41 -36.29 7.88
C ARG A 411 2.40 -37.38 8.25
N ASP A 412 1.25 -37.40 7.59
CA ASP A 412 0.15 -38.29 7.90
C ASP A 412 -0.19 -39.15 6.68
N GLU A 413 0.23 -40.41 6.71
CA GLU A 413 0.12 -41.33 5.57
C GLU A 413 -1.31 -41.55 5.10
N ILE A 414 -2.30 -41.42 5.98
CA ILE A 414 -3.71 -41.56 5.60
C ILE A 414 -4.19 -40.25 5.00
N LEU A 415 -3.85 -39.08 5.57
CA LEU A 415 -4.21 -37.80 4.95
C LEU A 415 -3.61 -37.64 3.55
N LYS A 416 -2.36 -38.05 3.31
CA LYS A 416 -1.77 -38.03 1.96
C LYS A 416 -2.66 -38.75 0.95
N GLN A 417 -3.18 -39.90 1.34
CA GLN A 417 -4.08 -40.70 0.52
C GLN A 417 -5.47 -40.04 0.40
N VAL A 418 -6.03 -39.50 1.48
CA VAL A 418 -7.33 -38.78 1.46
C VAL A 418 -7.30 -37.59 0.48
N TYR A 419 -6.19 -36.86 0.43
CA TYR A 419 -6.02 -35.68 -0.43
C TYR A 419 -5.41 -35.99 -1.81
N ASP A 420 -5.18 -37.25 -2.16
CA ASP A 420 -4.69 -37.63 -3.48
C ASP A 420 -5.74 -37.31 -4.56
N LYS A 421 -5.41 -36.39 -5.47
CA LYS A 421 -6.29 -35.97 -6.57
C LYS A 421 -6.64 -37.12 -7.52
N SER A 422 -5.80 -38.15 -7.60
CA SER A 422 -6.06 -39.33 -8.43
C SER A 422 -7.18 -40.22 -7.92
N ASN A 423 -7.70 -39.99 -6.70
CA ASN A 423 -8.82 -40.78 -6.18
C ASN A 423 -10.10 -40.61 -7.02
N PHE A 424 -10.30 -39.41 -7.55
CA PHE A 424 -11.50 -39.06 -8.33
C PHE A 424 -11.15 -38.15 -9.50
N TYR A 425 -11.53 -38.57 -10.70
CA TYR A 425 -11.58 -37.70 -11.87
C TYR A 425 -13.02 -37.56 -12.36
N LEU A 426 -13.27 -36.56 -13.19
CA LEU A 426 -14.57 -36.37 -13.79
C LEU A 426 -14.39 -36.18 -15.30
N SER A 427 -15.36 -36.60 -16.10
CA SER A 427 -15.42 -36.23 -17.52
C SER A 427 -16.72 -35.52 -17.80
N ILE A 428 -16.65 -34.47 -18.61
CA ILE A 428 -17.81 -33.75 -19.14
C ILE A 428 -17.75 -33.91 -20.66
N ASN A 429 -18.76 -34.55 -21.24
CA ASN A 429 -18.82 -34.85 -22.68
C ASN A 429 -17.53 -35.52 -23.18
N ASP A 430 -17.13 -36.59 -22.49
CA ASP A 430 -15.92 -37.39 -22.72
C ASP A 430 -14.57 -36.66 -22.59
N LYS A 431 -14.56 -35.39 -22.17
CA LYS A 431 -13.35 -34.66 -21.83
C LYS A 431 -13.03 -34.83 -20.34
N LEU A 432 -11.93 -35.52 -20.04
CA LEU A 432 -11.44 -35.73 -18.68
C LEU A 432 -10.98 -34.39 -18.05
N LEU A 433 -11.26 -34.22 -16.77
CA LEU A 433 -10.81 -33.12 -15.93
C LEU A 433 -10.34 -33.63 -14.56
N GLU A 434 -9.34 -32.93 -14.03
CA GLU A 434 -8.95 -33.02 -12.63
C GLU A 434 -9.90 -32.19 -11.77
N LEU A 435 -10.15 -32.66 -10.55
CA LEU A 435 -10.99 -31.97 -9.58
C LEU A 435 -10.15 -31.06 -8.69
N ASP A 436 -10.74 -29.95 -8.27
CA ASP A 436 -10.07 -28.98 -7.42
C ASP A 436 -10.23 -29.38 -5.94
N LEU A 437 -9.23 -29.11 -5.13
CA LEU A 437 -9.36 -29.00 -3.68
C LEU A 437 -9.58 -27.52 -3.33
N GLU A 438 -10.32 -27.22 -2.26
CA GLU A 438 -10.46 -25.83 -1.79
C GLU A 438 -9.10 -25.16 -1.48
N LEU A 439 -8.09 -25.97 -1.22
CA LEU A 439 -6.75 -25.56 -0.83
C LEU A 439 -5.88 -25.12 -2.00
N ASP A 440 -6.30 -25.35 -3.25
CA ASP A 440 -5.49 -25.11 -4.45
C ASP A 440 -5.45 -23.63 -4.89
N ASP A 441 -6.23 -22.74 -4.27
CA ASP A 441 -6.37 -21.30 -4.60
C ASP A 441 -6.80 -20.99 -6.06
N ILE A 442 -7.06 -22.04 -6.86
CA ILE A 442 -7.52 -21.98 -8.24
C ILE A 442 -8.81 -22.81 -8.32
N CYS A 443 -9.91 -22.17 -8.72
CA CYS A 443 -11.19 -22.86 -8.92
C CYS A 443 -11.58 -22.84 -10.39
N SER A 444 -11.71 -24.01 -10.99
CA SER A 444 -12.08 -24.19 -12.39
C SER A 444 -13.60 -24.21 -12.58
N LEU A 445 -14.23 -23.03 -12.51
CA LEU A 445 -15.69 -22.91 -12.70
C LEU A 445 -16.13 -23.44 -14.07
N LYS A 446 -17.05 -24.40 -14.08
CA LYS A 446 -17.66 -24.95 -15.30
C LYS A 446 -19.08 -24.45 -15.51
N LYS A 447 -19.56 -24.56 -16.74
CA LYS A 447 -20.95 -24.35 -17.12
C LYS A 447 -21.52 -25.70 -17.54
N LEU A 448 -22.62 -26.10 -16.92
CA LEU A 448 -23.29 -27.38 -17.17
C LEU A 448 -24.73 -27.14 -17.58
N ASN A 449 -25.27 -27.99 -18.44
CA ASN A 449 -26.66 -27.98 -18.86
C ASN A 449 -27.24 -29.40 -18.91
N LYS A 450 -28.54 -29.52 -19.20
CA LYS A 450 -29.26 -30.81 -19.23
C LYS A 450 -28.74 -31.83 -20.25
N ASN A 451 -28.02 -31.39 -21.28
CA ASN A 451 -27.50 -32.26 -22.33
C ASN A 451 -26.10 -32.80 -22.02
N ASP A 452 -25.39 -32.22 -21.04
CA ASP A 452 -24.05 -32.66 -20.71
C ASP A 452 -24.06 -34.07 -20.11
N GLU A 453 -23.13 -34.90 -20.57
CA GLU A 453 -22.84 -36.22 -20.03
C GLU A 453 -21.68 -36.13 -19.05
N ILE A 454 -21.91 -36.57 -17.82
CA ILE A 454 -20.99 -36.39 -16.71
C ILE A 454 -20.69 -37.75 -16.08
N LYS A 455 -19.45 -38.20 -16.22
CA LYS A 455 -18.99 -39.49 -15.67
C LYS A 455 -17.95 -39.25 -14.58
N LEU A 456 -18.15 -39.87 -13.42
CA LEU A 456 -17.20 -39.90 -12.31
C LEU A 456 -16.30 -41.12 -12.47
N PHE A 457 -14.99 -40.88 -12.44
CA PHE A 457 -13.95 -41.91 -12.40
C PHE A 457 -13.54 -42.08 -10.95
N ILE A 458 -13.72 -43.27 -10.40
CA ILE A 458 -13.49 -43.59 -8.99
C ILE A 458 -12.37 -44.61 -8.93
N LYS A 459 -11.22 -44.25 -8.34
CA LYS A 459 -10.11 -45.18 -8.16
C LYS A 459 -10.54 -46.30 -7.21
N LYS A 460 -10.34 -47.57 -7.60
CA LYS A 460 -10.73 -48.72 -6.77
C LYS A 460 -10.07 -48.68 -5.40
N ASP A 461 -8.80 -48.30 -5.34
CA ASP A 461 -8.04 -48.19 -4.10
C ASP A 461 -8.63 -47.17 -3.12
N ALA A 462 -9.41 -46.19 -3.59
CA ALA A 462 -10.05 -45.20 -2.74
C ALA A 462 -11.00 -45.83 -1.70
N PHE A 463 -11.58 -47.00 -2.00
CA PHE A 463 -12.44 -47.74 -1.06
C PHE A 463 -11.68 -48.35 0.11
N PHE A 464 -10.35 -48.48 0.01
CA PHE A 464 -9.49 -49.08 1.02
C PHE A 464 -8.69 -48.03 1.81
N ILE A 465 -8.82 -46.74 1.46
CA ILE A 465 -8.20 -45.67 2.24
C ILE A 465 -8.93 -45.54 3.58
N ASN A 466 -8.21 -45.83 4.67
CA ASN A 466 -8.73 -45.93 6.03
C ASN A 466 -9.88 -46.97 6.20
N SER A 467 -9.98 -47.95 5.30
CA SER A 467 -10.94 -49.06 5.41
C SER A 467 -10.27 -50.39 5.09
N LYS A 468 -10.64 -51.46 5.79
CA LYS A 468 -10.15 -52.82 5.50
C LYS A 468 -10.95 -53.49 4.38
N GLU A 469 -12.23 -53.16 4.27
CA GLU A 469 -13.13 -53.80 3.33
C GLU A 469 -13.88 -52.74 2.51
N ALA A 470 -13.95 -52.95 1.20
CA ALA A 470 -14.67 -52.04 0.31
C ALA A 470 -16.20 -52.13 0.47
N ILE A 471 -16.72 -53.27 0.95
CA ILE A 471 -18.16 -53.53 1.03
C ILE A 471 -18.88 -52.67 2.10
N ASP A 472 -18.17 -52.32 3.17
CA ASP A 472 -18.64 -51.45 4.26
C ASP A 472 -18.38 -49.96 4.00
N ASN A 473 -17.75 -49.65 2.86
CA ASN A 473 -17.42 -48.30 2.42
C ASN A 473 -18.25 -47.92 1.18
N PHE A 474 -18.39 -46.62 0.94
CA PHE A 474 -19.12 -46.09 -0.21
C PHE A 474 -18.56 -44.73 -0.60
N VAL A 475 -18.71 -44.37 -1.86
CA VAL A 475 -18.46 -42.99 -2.30
C VAL A 475 -19.60 -42.11 -1.82
N TRP A 476 -19.24 -41.05 -1.11
CA TRP A 476 -20.11 -39.99 -0.65
C TRP A 476 -20.10 -38.87 -1.68
N MET A 477 -21.18 -38.73 -2.44
CA MET A 477 -21.39 -37.64 -3.39
C MET A 477 -22.30 -36.59 -2.77
N ALA A 478 -21.75 -35.44 -2.36
CA ALA A 478 -22.51 -34.35 -1.75
C ALA A 478 -22.69 -33.20 -2.73
N LEU A 479 -23.92 -32.87 -3.07
CA LEU A 479 -24.29 -31.70 -3.87
C LEU A 479 -24.75 -30.59 -2.95
N ILE A 480 -24.09 -29.44 -3.01
CA ILE A 480 -24.44 -28.24 -2.26
C ILE A 480 -24.57 -27.05 -3.22
N GLY A 481 -25.47 -26.12 -2.92
CA GLY A 481 -25.78 -24.99 -3.78
C GLY A 481 -27.01 -24.24 -3.29
N GLY A 482 -27.40 -23.18 -3.98
CA GLY A 482 -28.53 -22.33 -3.59
C GLY A 482 -28.16 -21.16 -2.67
N ASP A 483 -29.16 -20.55 -2.02
CA ASP A 483 -28.97 -19.36 -1.20
C ASP A 483 -28.17 -19.65 0.07
N LYS A 484 -27.12 -18.86 0.32
CA LYS A 484 -26.34 -18.96 1.57
C LYS A 484 -27.26 -18.75 2.77
N GLN A 485 -27.26 -19.70 3.70
CA GLN A 485 -28.06 -19.65 4.91
C GLN A 485 -27.15 -19.48 6.14
N ARG A 486 -27.67 -18.80 7.16
CA ARG A 486 -26.99 -18.67 8.45
C ARG A 486 -27.53 -19.73 9.42
N TYR A 487 -26.70 -20.70 9.80
CA TYR A 487 -27.11 -21.77 10.72
C TYR A 487 -25.92 -22.39 11.47
N GLY A 488 -26.24 -23.26 12.44
CA GLY A 488 -25.29 -23.90 13.36
C GLY A 488 -24.90 -23.02 14.54
N GLU A 489 -24.17 -23.59 15.50
CA GLU A 489 -23.73 -22.86 16.71
C GLU A 489 -22.85 -21.66 16.38
N GLU A 490 -22.01 -21.78 15.34
CA GLU A 490 -21.10 -20.73 14.88
C GLU A 490 -21.82 -19.58 14.15
N GLN A 491 -23.11 -19.75 13.81
CA GLN A 491 -23.92 -18.77 13.06
C GLN A 491 -23.22 -18.23 11.80
N ARG A 492 -22.51 -19.10 11.06
CA ARG A 492 -21.83 -18.74 9.80
C ARG A 492 -22.77 -18.78 8.61
N LEU A 493 -22.50 -17.96 7.60
CA LEU A 493 -23.11 -18.09 6.27
C LEU A 493 -22.50 -19.32 5.58
N LYS A 494 -23.31 -20.34 5.32
CA LYS A 494 -22.92 -21.61 4.69
C LYS A 494 -23.80 -21.86 3.47
N ILE A 495 -23.25 -22.54 2.46
CA ILE A 495 -24.01 -22.96 1.28
C ILE A 495 -24.80 -24.22 1.67
N PRO A 496 -26.12 -24.27 1.44
CA PRO A 496 -26.94 -25.36 1.93
C PRO A 496 -26.72 -26.65 1.14
N HIS A 497 -27.00 -27.76 1.81
CA HIS A 497 -26.90 -29.10 1.26
C HIS A 497 -28.16 -29.41 0.43
N ILE A 498 -28.00 -29.72 -0.85
CA ILE A 498 -29.11 -30.04 -1.76
C ILE A 498 -29.43 -31.53 -1.69
N ALA A 499 -28.44 -32.39 -1.95
CA ALA A 499 -28.64 -33.84 -2.02
C ALA A 499 -27.34 -34.61 -1.73
N THR A 500 -27.49 -35.85 -1.25
CA THR A 500 -26.38 -36.81 -1.16
C THR A 500 -26.76 -38.11 -1.87
N GLU A 501 -25.83 -38.66 -2.66
CA GLU A 501 -25.91 -40.05 -3.12
C GLU A 501 -24.76 -40.87 -2.52
N TYR A 502 -25.08 -42.07 -2.02
CA TYR A 502 -24.09 -43.03 -1.54
C TYR A 502 -23.93 -44.14 -2.57
N VAL A 503 -22.75 -44.22 -3.18
CA VAL A 503 -22.47 -45.19 -4.25
C VAL A 503 -21.60 -46.32 -3.68
N TYR A 504 -22.25 -47.45 -3.40
CA TYR A 504 -21.62 -48.63 -2.81
C TYR A 504 -20.82 -49.43 -3.84
N TRP A 505 -19.79 -50.13 -3.38
CA TRP A 505 -18.95 -51.01 -4.19
C TRP A 505 -19.78 -51.97 -5.07
N ASN A 506 -20.78 -52.64 -4.50
CA ASN A 506 -21.62 -53.61 -5.22
C ASN A 506 -22.50 -53.00 -6.32
N LYS A 507 -22.80 -51.70 -6.23
CA LYS A 507 -23.51 -50.97 -7.29
C LYS A 507 -22.56 -50.72 -8.46
N LEU A 508 -21.34 -50.24 -8.15
CA LEU A 508 -20.32 -49.96 -9.16
C LEU A 508 -19.91 -51.21 -9.93
N THR A 509 -19.77 -52.37 -9.28
CA THR A 509 -19.42 -53.62 -9.96
C THR A 509 -20.47 -54.11 -10.95
N ARG A 510 -21.72 -53.60 -10.87
CA ARG A 510 -22.82 -53.97 -11.77
C ARG A 510 -23.12 -52.90 -12.82
N GLU A 511 -23.00 -51.62 -12.45
CA GLU A 511 -23.49 -50.50 -13.25
C GLU A 511 -22.36 -49.66 -13.86
N ALA A 512 -21.15 -49.67 -13.28
CA ALA A 512 -20.03 -48.88 -13.77
C ALA A 512 -19.20 -49.65 -14.81
N LYS A 513 -18.58 -48.92 -15.74
CA LYS A 513 -17.52 -49.49 -16.59
C LYS A 513 -16.21 -49.54 -15.79
N GLU A 514 -15.34 -50.47 -16.14
CA GLU A 514 -14.02 -50.56 -15.53
C GLU A 514 -12.93 -50.24 -16.56
N LEU A 515 -11.97 -49.39 -16.16
CA LEU A 515 -10.81 -49.05 -16.98
C LEU A 515 -9.62 -48.71 -16.06
N GLU A 516 -8.49 -49.39 -16.27
CA GLU A 516 -7.20 -49.06 -15.62
C GLU A 516 -7.27 -48.87 -14.09
N GLY A 517 -8.06 -49.69 -13.39
CA GLY A 517 -8.22 -49.60 -11.93
C GLY A 517 -9.24 -48.55 -11.45
N TYR A 518 -10.02 -47.97 -12.36
CA TYR A 518 -11.11 -47.05 -12.06
C TYR A 518 -12.48 -47.65 -12.39
N PHE A 519 -13.48 -47.31 -11.58
CA PHE A 519 -14.89 -47.39 -11.97
C PHE A 519 -15.31 -46.10 -12.65
N ILE A 520 -15.97 -46.19 -13.80
CA ILE A 520 -16.54 -45.07 -14.55
C ILE A 520 -18.06 -45.12 -14.39
N TYR A 521 -18.61 -44.21 -13.59
CA TYR A 521 -20.01 -44.18 -13.20
C TYR A 521 -20.69 -42.91 -13.72
N ASP A 522 -21.82 -43.05 -14.41
CA ASP A 522 -22.58 -41.91 -14.93
C ASP A 522 -23.37 -41.22 -13.80
N ILE A 523 -23.04 -39.95 -13.54
CA ILE A 523 -23.67 -39.13 -12.50
C ILE A 523 -24.57 -38.03 -13.09
N SER A 524 -24.78 -38.03 -14.42
CA SER A 524 -25.61 -37.03 -15.11
C SER A 524 -27.03 -37.01 -14.56
N TYR A 525 -27.60 -38.19 -14.27
CA TYR A 525 -28.93 -38.32 -13.67
C TYR A 525 -29.02 -37.59 -12.32
N PHE A 526 -28.01 -37.74 -11.45
CA PHE A 526 -28.02 -37.13 -10.13
C PHE A 526 -28.04 -35.60 -10.21
N LEU A 527 -27.27 -35.02 -11.13
CA LEU A 527 -27.27 -33.57 -11.34
C LEU A 527 -28.59 -33.09 -11.97
N ARG A 528 -29.08 -33.78 -13.01
CA ARG A 528 -30.36 -33.45 -13.66
C ARG A 528 -31.57 -33.56 -12.73
N ALA A 529 -31.56 -34.49 -11.78
CA ALA A 529 -32.62 -34.64 -10.79
C ALA A 529 -32.75 -33.43 -9.86
N ASN A 530 -31.70 -32.61 -9.73
CA ASN A 530 -31.61 -31.51 -8.78
C ASN A 530 -31.70 -30.11 -9.41
N VAL A 531 -32.02 -30.01 -10.71
CA VAL A 531 -32.03 -28.74 -11.46
C VAL A 531 -32.87 -27.64 -10.81
N LYS A 532 -34.04 -27.99 -10.25
CA LYS A 532 -34.93 -27.03 -9.59
C LYS A 532 -34.35 -26.42 -8.30
N ASN A 533 -33.30 -27.02 -7.75
CA ASN A 533 -32.64 -26.58 -6.52
C ASN A 533 -31.39 -25.73 -6.81
N TYR A 534 -30.95 -25.66 -8.08
CA TYR A 534 -29.87 -24.77 -8.48
C TYR A 534 -30.36 -23.34 -8.58
N LYS A 535 -29.53 -22.41 -8.12
CA LYS A 535 -29.78 -20.99 -8.28
C LYS A 535 -29.08 -20.49 -9.54
N LYS A 536 -29.83 -19.77 -10.36
CA LYS A 536 -29.34 -19.17 -11.61
C LYS A 536 -28.17 -18.22 -11.33
N ASP A 537 -27.15 -18.27 -12.18
CA ASP A 537 -25.94 -17.43 -12.12
C ASP A 537 -25.11 -17.55 -10.82
N GLU A 538 -25.38 -18.56 -10.00
CA GLU A 538 -24.71 -18.81 -8.72
C GLU A 538 -23.94 -20.14 -8.75
N ARG A 539 -22.88 -20.21 -7.93
CA ARG A 539 -21.98 -21.37 -7.90
C ARG A 539 -22.62 -22.53 -7.13
N ASN A 540 -22.59 -23.70 -7.74
CA ASN A 540 -22.94 -24.98 -7.15
C ASN A 540 -21.67 -25.85 -7.05
N PHE A 541 -21.68 -26.78 -6.10
CA PHE A 541 -20.53 -27.60 -5.78
C PHE A 541 -20.97 -29.05 -5.62
N ILE A 542 -20.24 -29.97 -6.22
CA ILE A 542 -20.36 -31.40 -5.93
C ILE A 542 -19.02 -31.92 -5.41
N PHE A 543 -19.06 -32.57 -4.24
CA PHE A 543 -17.89 -33.10 -3.54
C PHE A 543 -17.86 -34.62 -3.58
N PHE A 544 -16.66 -35.17 -3.65
CA PHE A 544 -16.39 -36.60 -3.70
C PHE A 544 -15.41 -37.01 -2.60
N THR A 545 -15.80 -38.03 -1.84
CA THR A 545 -14.94 -38.71 -0.86
C THR A 545 -15.49 -40.11 -0.61
N THR A 546 -14.84 -40.94 0.20
CA THR A 546 -15.45 -42.17 0.73
C THR A 546 -15.87 -41.98 2.18
N LYS A 547 -16.79 -42.82 2.67
CA LYS A 547 -17.22 -42.81 4.08
C LYS A 547 -16.00 -42.85 5.02
N ALA A 548 -15.07 -43.78 4.80
CA ALA A 548 -13.89 -43.96 5.64
C ALA A 548 -12.91 -42.79 5.59
N MET A 549 -12.68 -42.21 4.40
CA MET A 549 -11.88 -40.99 4.25
C MET A 549 -12.51 -39.81 5.00
N ARG A 550 -13.83 -39.65 4.87
CA ARG A 550 -14.59 -38.60 5.54
C ARG A 550 -14.50 -38.74 7.05
N GLU A 551 -14.72 -39.94 7.59
CA GLU A 551 -14.59 -40.22 9.03
C GLU A 551 -13.19 -39.87 9.56
N TYR A 552 -12.15 -40.26 8.82
CA TYR A 552 -10.77 -39.92 9.18
C TYR A 552 -10.51 -38.40 9.22
N HIS A 553 -11.03 -37.67 8.22
CA HIS A 553 -10.94 -36.21 8.19
C HIS A 553 -11.56 -35.59 9.46
N TYR A 554 -12.76 -36.02 9.87
CA TYR A 554 -13.38 -35.51 11.09
C TYR A 554 -12.69 -35.96 12.38
N GLU A 555 -12.12 -37.17 12.40
CA GLU A 555 -11.27 -37.61 13.51
C GLU A 555 -10.05 -36.70 13.66
N LYS A 556 -9.44 -36.27 12.54
CA LYS A 556 -8.33 -35.31 12.55
C LYS A 556 -8.77 -33.93 13.00
N HIS A 557 -9.96 -33.47 12.61
CA HIS A 557 -10.55 -32.24 13.17
C HIS A 557 -10.66 -32.28 14.70
N ALA A 558 -11.02 -33.42 15.28
CA ALA A 558 -11.15 -33.56 16.73
C ALA A 558 -9.79 -33.60 17.44
N LYS A 559 -8.76 -34.16 16.80
CA LYS A 559 -7.46 -34.43 17.43
C LYS A 559 -6.38 -33.37 17.18
N ASN A 560 -6.55 -32.51 16.17
CA ASN A 560 -5.54 -31.53 15.78
C ASN A 560 -6.17 -30.15 15.51
N ALA A 561 -5.95 -29.20 16.41
CA ALA A 561 -6.49 -27.84 16.31
C ALA A 561 -6.00 -27.08 15.06
N PHE A 562 -4.74 -27.27 14.65
CA PHE A 562 -4.19 -26.63 13.45
C PHE A 562 -4.82 -27.21 12.17
N TYR A 563 -5.05 -28.52 12.13
CA TYR A 563 -5.81 -29.12 11.04
C TYR A 563 -7.25 -28.60 11.04
N HIS A 564 -7.87 -28.57 12.23
CA HIS A 564 -9.25 -28.14 12.38
C HIS A 564 -9.51 -26.75 11.80
N ILE A 565 -8.68 -25.78 12.17
CA ILE A 565 -8.86 -24.39 11.75
C ILE A 565 -8.55 -24.18 10.27
N GLN A 566 -7.61 -24.95 9.70
CA GLN A 566 -7.20 -24.82 8.30
C GLN A 566 -8.08 -25.63 7.33
N ALA A 567 -8.75 -26.69 7.79
CA ALA A 567 -9.57 -27.59 6.97
C ALA A 567 -11.09 -27.41 7.19
N ILE A 568 -11.53 -26.30 7.80
CA ILE A 568 -12.91 -26.10 8.27
C ILE A 568 -13.98 -26.07 7.16
N ASN A 569 -13.61 -25.85 5.91
CA ASN A 569 -14.55 -25.71 4.78
C ASN A 569 -14.69 -26.98 3.91
N LEU A 570 -14.39 -28.17 4.44
CA LEU A 570 -14.55 -29.46 3.73
C LEU A 570 -13.67 -29.56 2.47
N PRO A 571 -12.36 -29.77 2.63
CA PRO A 571 -11.40 -29.79 1.54
C PRO A 571 -11.40 -31.15 0.82
N PHE A 572 -12.55 -31.62 0.37
CA PHE A 572 -12.66 -32.79 -0.50
C PHE A 572 -12.61 -32.36 -1.96
N LEU A 573 -12.25 -33.30 -2.83
CA LEU A 573 -12.22 -33.07 -4.28
C LEU A 573 -13.61 -32.65 -4.76
N ARG A 574 -13.66 -31.56 -5.53
CA ARG A 574 -14.92 -30.96 -5.95
C ARG A 574 -14.90 -30.46 -7.39
N LEU A 575 -16.10 -30.38 -7.94
CA LEU A 575 -16.40 -29.63 -9.16
C LEU A 575 -17.24 -28.41 -8.79
N GLU A 576 -16.80 -27.23 -9.22
CA GLU A 576 -17.58 -25.99 -9.15
C GLU A 576 -18.26 -25.72 -10.49
N PHE A 577 -19.56 -25.42 -10.49
CA PHE A 577 -20.30 -25.16 -11.72
C PHE A 577 -21.46 -24.17 -11.58
N ILE A 578 -21.84 -23.57 -12.70
CA ILE A 578 -23.13 -22.87 -12.91
C ILE A 578 -23.99 -23.75 -13.82
N TRP A 579 -25.29 -23.84 -13.50
CA TRP A 579 -26.26 -24.53 -14.34
C TRP A 579 -26.89 -23.57 -15.36
N GLU A 580 -26.91 -23.96 -16.64
CA GLU A 580 -27.54 -23.26 -17.76
C GLU A 580 -28.74 -24.09 -18.28
N ASP A 581 -29.85 -23.41 -18.62
CA ASP A 581 -31.16 -24.03 -18.97
C ASP A 581 -31.22 -24.74 -20.35
#